data_AF-A0A960AC67-F1
#
_entry.id   AF-A0A960AC67-F1
#
_cell.length_a   1.000
_cell.length_b   1.000
_cell.length_c   1.000
_cell.angle_alpha   90.00
_cell.angle_beta   90.00
_cell.angle_gamma   90.00
#
_symmetry.space_group_name_H-M   'P 1'
#
loop_
_entity.id
_entity.type
_entity.pdbx_description
1 polymer ?
#
loop_
_entity_poly.entity_id
_entity_poly.type
_entity_poly.pdbx_seq_one_letter_code
_entity_poly.pdbx_strand_id
1 'polypeptide(L)'
;MTAPRRSSASPLGSADERRRAADPDVSTVLRPATKSARHQRIVELVTHQEVRSQSELADLLAESGLRVTQATLSRDLVELDAIKVRAPSGALVYAVPAEGGDRRPSAPVETAAASNRLARLCGELLVSADASANLVVLRTPPGAAQFLASAFDKAEFPEVLGTIAGDDTVLVIGREPHGGDDLAHRFLTLAETHGPAQS
;
A
#
# COMPACT_ATOMS: atom_id res chain seq x y z
N MET A 1 -72.96 -24.40 -13.85
CA MET A 1 -73.01 -22.97 -13.48
C MET A 1 -71.59 -22.42 -13.46
N THR A 2 -71.29 -21.53 -14.41
CA THR A 2 -70.44 -20.33 -14.27
C THR A 2 -68.90 -20.45 -14.12
N ALA A 3 -68.25 -20.44 -15.28
CA ALA A 3 -67.07 -19.65 -15.73
C ALA A 3 -65.66 -19.75 -15.06
N PRO A 4 -64.57 -19.50 -15.86
CA PRO A 4 -63.18 -19.88 -15.56
C PRO A 4 -62.27 -18.69 -15.18
N ARG A 5 -61.12 -18.92 -14.51
CA ARG A 5 -60.03 -17.93 -14.40
C ARG A 5 -58.61 -18.53 -14.32
N ARG A 6 -57.88 -18.34 -15.42
CA ARG A 6 -56.48 -17.87 -15.61
C ARG A 6 -55.30 -18.54 -14.88
N SER A 7 -54.47 -19.19 -15.71
CA SER A 7 -53.00 -19.12 -15.82
C SER A 7 -52.26 -18.09 -14.93
N SER A 8 -51.26 -18.57 -14.20
CA SER A 8 -49.96 -17.88 -14.05
C SER A 8 -48.84 -18.89 -13.76
N ALA A 9 -48.23 -19.41 -14.83
CA ALA A 9 -46.83 -19.79 -14.75
C ALA A 9 -46.01 -18.49 -14.70
N SER A 10 -45.20 -18.32 -13.66
CA SER A 10 -44.14 -17.31 -13.62
C SER A 10 -42.80 -18.03 -13.62
N PRO A 11 -42.06 -18.03 -14.75
CA PRO A 11 -40.67 -18.44 -14.77
C PRO A 11 -39.79 -17.18 -14.80
N LEU A 12 -39.42 -16.66 -13.62
CA LEU A 12 -38.43 -15.58 -13.52
C LEU A 12 -37.60 -15.78 -12.25
N GLY A 13 -36.74 -16.81 -12.27
CA GLY A 13 -35.47 -16.72 -11.56
C GLY A 13 -34.65 -15.65 -12.28
N SER A 14 -34.51 -14.50 -11.63
CA SER A 14 -33.98 -13.27 -12.16
C SER A 14 -32.57 -13.43 -12.72
N ALA A 15 -32.25 -12.60 -13.71
CA ALA A 15 -30.93 -12.44 -14.33
C ALA A 15 -29.82 -11.96 -13.37
N ASP A 16 -30.01 -12.12 -12.06
CA ASP A 16 -29.19 -11.57 -10.98
C ASP A 16 -28.14 -12.56 -10.44
N GLU A 17 -28.22 -13.85 -10.82
CA GLU A 17 -27.26 -14.89 -10.40
C GLU A 17 -26.07 -15.07 -11.37
N ARG A 18 -25.98 -14.28 -12.46
CA ARG A 18 -24.87 -14.33 -13.42
C ARG A 18 -23.90 -13.15 -13.28
N ARG A 19 -23.60 -12.74 -12.05
CA ARG A 19 -22.56 -11.74 -11.75
C ARG A 19 -21.55 -12.27 -10.72
N ARG A 20 -20.99 -13.45 -11.00
CA ARG A 20 -19.72 -13.97 -10.47
C ARG A 20 -18.88 -14.37 -11.70
N ALA A 21 -17.63 -13.98 -11.89
CA ALA A 21 -16.65 -13.33 -11.02
C ALA A 21 -15.88 -12.31 -11.88
N ALA A 22 -15.81 -11.06 -11.41
CA ALA A 22 -14.72 -10.18 -11.82
C ALA A 22 -13.49 -10.65 -11.03
N ASP A 23 -12.37 -10.79 -11.71
CA ASP A 23 -11.08 -11.17 -11.13
C ASP A 23 -10.75 -10.18 -9.99
N PRO A 24 -10.59 -10.63 -8.72
CA PRO A 24 -10.44 -9.71 -7.58
C PRO A 24 -9.06 -9.04 -7.50
N ASP A 25 -8.11 -9.36 -8.38
CA ASP A 25 -6.69 -9.11 -8.14
C ASP A 25 -6.07 -7.94 -8.93
N VAL A 26 -6.87 -6.98 -9.41
CA VAL A 26 -6.33 -5.72 -9.95
C VAL A 26 -7.00 -4.53 -9.30
N SER A 27 -6.62 -4.26 -8.04
CA SER A 27 -6.89 -2.98 -7.40
C SER A 27 -6.21 -1.87 -8.20
N THR A 28 -6.94 -1.30 -9.16
CA THR A 28 -6.44 -0.21 -9.99
C THR A 28 -6.50 1.05 -9.14
N VAL A 29 -5.41 1.38 -8.45
CA VAL A 29 -5.29 2.60 -7.66
C VAL A 29 -5.61 3.80 -8.57
N LEU A 30 -6.68 4.52 -8.24
CA LEU A 30 -7.04 5.74 -8.97
C LEU A 30 -6.03 6.84 -8.66
N ARG A 31 -5.32 7.33 -9.68
CA ARG A 31 -4.32 8.39 -9.55
C ARG A 31 -4.78 9.64 -10.32
N PRO A 32 -4.73 10.83 -9.70
CA PRO A 32 -5.03 12.06 -10.42
C PRO A 32 -3.88 12.41 -11.39
N ALA A 33 -4.18 13.07 -12.51
CA ALA A 33 -3.18 13.50 -13.49
C ALA A 33 -2.40 14.77 -13.07
N THR A 34 -2.19 14.97 -11.76
CA THR A 34 -1.47 16.14 -11.24
C THR A 34 0.04 15.93 -11.28
N LYS A 35 0.80 17.04 -11.23
CA LYS A 35 2.27 17.00 -11.14
C LYS A 35 2.72 16.24 -9.89
N SER A 36 2.14 16.53 -8.73
CA SER A 36 2.52 15.87 -7.47
C SER A 36 2.28 14.36 -7.50
N ALA A 37 1.12 13.89 -7.98
CA ALA A 37 0.84 12.46 -8.09
C ALA A 37 1.78 11.75 -9.07
N ARG A 38 2.11 12.41 -10.19
CA ARG A 38 3.08 11.91 -11.16
C ARG A 38 4.49 11.85 -10.57
N HIS A 39 4.95 12.89 -9.87
CA HIS A 39 6.25 12.94 -9.21
C HIS A 39 6.38 11.83 -8.17
N GLN A 40 5.38 11.67 -7.30
CA GLN A 40 5.34 10.60 -6.32
C GLN A 40 5.41 9.22 -6.98
N ARG A 41 4.68 9.01 -8.10
CA ARG A 41 4.74 7.74 -8.84
C ARG A 41 6.09 7.50 -9.52
N ILE A 42 6.74 8.55 -10.05
CA ILE A 42 8.09 8.42 -10.61
C ILE A 42 9.06 7.95 -9.53
N VAL A 43 9.04 8.59 -8.36
CA VAL A 43 9.86 8.19 -7.20
C VAL A 43 9.59 6.73 -6.83
N GLU A 44 8.32 6.36 -6.64
CA GLU A 44 7.91 4.98 -6.31
C GLU A 44 8.44 3.95 -7.32
N LEU A 45 8.33 4.22 -8.62
CA LEU A 45 8.78 3.32 -9.69
C LEU A 45 10.31 3.14 -9.68
N VAL A 46 11.08 4.22 -9.58
CA VAL A 46 12.55 4.14 -9.61
C VAL A 46 13.13 3.62 -8.30
N THR A 47 12.37 3.67 -7.19
CA THR A 47 12.75 3.06 -5.91
C THR A 47 12.54 1.54 -5.92
N HIS A 48 11.49 1.02 -6.57
CA HIS A 48 11.17 -0.42 -6.50
C HIS A 48 11.58 -1.21 -7.74
N GLN A 49 11.95 -0.53 -8.84
CA GLN A 49 12.23 -1.17 -10.12
C GLN A 49 13.49 -0.59 -10.78
N GLU A 50 14.20 -1.43 -11.53
CA GLU A 50 15.36 -1.04 -12.31
C GLU A 50 14.98 -0.32 -13.62
N VAL A 51 14.56 0.93 -13.52
CA VAL A 51 14.12 1.73 -14.68
C VAL A 51 15.33 2.28 -15.48
N ARG A 52 15.54 1.79 -16.70
CA ARG A 52 16.75 2.06 -17.51
C ARG A 52 16.61 3.26 -18.45
N SER A 53 15.38 3.59 -18.85
CA SER A 53 15.11 4.65 -19.82
C SER A 53 13.85 5.46 -19.51
N GLN A 54 13.75 6.66 -20.11
CA GLN A 54 12.55 7.49 -19.99
C GLN A 54 11.35 6.87 -20.70
N SER A 55 11.56 6.15 -21.81
CA SER A 55 10.48 5.45 -22.51
C SER A 55 9.88 4.35 -21.62
N GLU A 56 10.73 3.55 -20.99
CA GLU A 56 10.32 2.53 -20.02
C GLU A 56 9.56 3.14 -18.84
N LEU A 57 10.03 4.26 -18.29
CA LEU A 57 9.31 4.97 -17.24
C LEU A 57 7.94 5.50 -17.71
N ALA A 58 7.84 5.97 -18.96
CA ALA A 58 6.58 6.42 -19.53
C ALA A 58 5.59 5.26 -19.71
N ASP A 59 6.06 4.08 -20.11
CA ASP A 59 5.25 2.87 -20.23
C ASP A 59 4.72 2.42 -18.86
N LEU A 60 5.59 2.35 -17.84
CA LEU A 60 5.21 2.02 -16.46
C LEU A 60 4.21 3.04 -15.84
N LEU A 61 4.36 4.33 -16.18
CA LEU A 61 3.40 5.36 -15.79
C LEU A 61 2.05 5.14 -16.50
N ALA A 62 2.05 4.81 -17.78
CA ALA A 62 0.85 4.57 -18.57
C ALA A 62 0.06 3.33 -18.06
N GLU A 63 0.75 2.28 -17.63
CA GLU A 63 0.15 1.10 -16.96
C GLU A 63 -0.58 1.49 -15.67
N SER A 64 -0.08 2.51 -14.95
CA SER A 64 -0.75 3.08 -13.77
C SER A 64 -1.80 4.15 -14.10
N GLY A 65 -2.17 4.31 -15.38
CA GLY A 65 -3.17 5.28 -15.85
C GLY A 65 -2.64 6.71 -16.06
N LEU A 66 -1.33 6.94 -15.92
CA LEU A 66 -0.69 8.26 -16.05
C LEU A 66 0.04 8.37 -17.40
N ARG A 67 -0.63 8.88 -18.43
CA ARG A 67 0.00 9.13 -19.74
C ARG A 67 0.73 10.47 -19.75
N VAL A 68 2.00 10.45 -20.14
CA VAL A 68 2.87 11.64 -20.13
C VAL A 68 3.69 11.71 -21.42
N THR A 69 4.07 12.92 -21.82
CA THR A 69 5.01 13.08 -22.95
C THR A 69 6.45 12.95 -22.48
N GLN A 70 7.37 12.61 -23.39
CA GLN A 70 8.79 12.58 -23.09
C GLN A 70 9.32 13.93 -22.57
N ALA A 71 8.83 15.05 -23.13
CA ALA A 71 9.23 16.39 -22.69
C ALA A 71 8.79 16.69 -21.24
N THR A 72 7.58 16.27 -20.85
CA THR A 72 7.09 16.37 -19.48
C THR A 72 7.95 15.53 -18.54
N LEU A 73 8.17 14.27 -18.89
CA LEU A 73 8.92 13.33 -18.07
C LEU A 73 10.38 13.75 -17.88
N SER A 74 11.01 14.30 -18.93
CA SER A 74 12.37 14.85 -18.83
C SER A 74 12.45 16.02 -17.85
N ARG A 75 11.43 16.89 -17.80
CA ARG A 75 11.40 17.99 -16.83
C ARG A 75 11.17 17.47 -15.42
N ASP A 76 10.25 16.53 -15.24
CA ASP A 76 9.97 15.94 -13.92
C ASP A 76 11.22 15.27 -13.34
N LEU A 77 11.99 14.51 -14.14
CA LEU A 77 13.22 13.87 -13.68
C LEU A 77 14.30 14.89 -13.27
N VAL A 78 14.39 16.02 -13.96
CA VAL A 78 15.32 17.11 -13.57
C VAL A 78 14.85 17.76 -12.28
N GLU A 79 13.56 18.04 -12.12
CA GLU A 79 13.01 18.64 -10.91
C GLU A 79 13.08 17.72 -9.68
N LEU A 80 13.10 16.40 -9.90
CA LEU A 80 13.29 15.38 -8.87
C LEU A 80 14.76 15.07 -8.58
N ASP A 81 15.70 15.79 -9.21
CA ASP A 81 17.14 15.52 -9.12
C ASP A 81 17.49 14.04 -9.40
N ALA A 82 16.76 13.41 -10.33
CA ALA A 82 16.94 12.01 -10.66
C ALA A 82 18.26 11.79 -11.43
N ILE A 83 19.06 10.83 -10.96
CA ILE A 83 20.37 10.50 -11.53
C ILE A 83 20.40 9.06 -12.03
N LYS A 84 21.38 8.74 -12.89
CA LYS A 84 21.67 7.35 -13.27
C LYS A 84 22.71 6.73 -12.35
N VAL A 85 22.35 5.63 -11.69
CA VAL A 85 23.23 4.83 -10.85
C VAL A 85 23.40 3.42 -11.41
N ARG A 86 24.46 2.73 -11.01
CA ARG A 86 24.67 1.33 -11.36
C ARG A 86 23.96 0.43 -10.35
N ALA A 87 22.96 -0.32 -10.81
CA ALA A 87 22.21 -1.27 -10.01
C ALA A 87 23.04 -2.52 -9.68
N PRO A 88 22.63 -3.36 -8.71
CA PRO A 88 23.29 -4.65 -8.43
C PRO A 88 23.34 -5.59 -9.63
N SER A 89 22.37 -5.50 -10.55
CA SER A 89 22.37 -6.22 -11.82
C SER A 89 23.49 -5.79 -12.79
N GLY A 90 24.15 -4.66 -12.51
CA GLY A 90 25.13 -4.02 -13.38
C GLY A 90 24.52 -3.02 -14.38
N ALA A 91 23.19 -2.93 -14.48
CA ALA A 91 22.51 -1.97 -15.36
C ALA A 91 22.60 -0.52 -14.84
N LEU A 92 22.58 0.46 -15.75
CA LEU A 92 22.41 1.88 -15.40
C LEU A 92 20.92 2.22 -15.31
N VAL A 93 20.46 2.61 -14.13
CA VAL A 93 19.04 2.85 -13.82
C VAL A 93 18.85 4.23 -13.21
N TYR A 94 17.65 4.80 -13.36
CA TYR A 94 17.26 6.02 -12.66
C TYR A 94 17.11 5.77 -11.17
N ALA A 95 17.49 6.75 -10.35
CA ALA A 95 17.23 6.81 -8.93
C ALA A 95 17.05 8.26 -8.47
N VAL A 96 16.19 8.47 -7.48
CA VAL A 96 16.00 9.77 -6.82
C VAL A 96 16.64 9.72 -5.43
N PRO A 97 17.45 10.70 -5.01
CA PRO A 97 18.02 10.73 -3.67
C PRO A 97 16.94 10.84 -2.59
N ALA A 98 16.88 9.90 -1.65
CA ALA A 98 16.07 10.06 -0.44
C ALA A 98 16.78 10.99 0.58
N GLU A 99 16.04 11.54 1.55
CA GLU A 99 16.56 12.39 2.64
C GLU A 99 17.63 11.71 3.55
N GLY A 100 17.97 10.44 3.28
CA GLY A 100 19.08 9.70 3.92
C GLY A 100 20.30 9.44 3.03
N GLY A 101 20.35 9.96 1.80
CA GLY A 101 21.51 9.84 0.91
C GLY A 101 21.63 8.50 0.15
N ASP A 102 20.77 7.53 0.44
CA ASP A 102 20.68 6.29 -0.32
C ASP A 102 20.01 6.52 -1.67
N ARG A 103 20.67 6.04 -2.73
CA ARG A 103 20.35 6.31 -4.14
C ARG A 103 20.12 5.01 -4.91
N ARG A 104 19.85 3.90 -4.23
CA ARG A 104 19.66 2.59 -4.84
C ARG A 104 18.19 2.20 -4.76
N PRO A 105 17.66 1.45 -5.74
CA PRO A 105 16.39 0.77 -5.58
C PRO A 105 16.42 -0.09 -4.31
N SER A 106 15.36 -0.05 -3.53
CA SER A 106 15.25 -0.77 -2.26
C SER A 106 15.41 -2.27 -2.50
N ALA A 107 16.45 -2.85 -1.91
CA ALA A 107 16.68 -4.29 -1.98
C ALA A 107 15.85 -5.04 -0.91
N PRO A 108 15.63 -6.36 -1.03
CA PRO A 108 14.91 -7.16 -0.02
C PRO A 108 15.44 -7.03 1.42
N VAL A 109 16.70 -6.63 1.58
CA VAL A 109 17.35 -6.36 2.88
C VAL A 109 16.73 -5.15 3.59
N GLU A 110 16.28 -4.13 2.85
CA GLU A 110 15.64 -2.94 3.42
C GLU A 110 14.25 -3.26 3.97
N THR A 111 13.48 -4.14 3.30
CA THR A 111 12.19 -4.62 3.80
C THR A 111 12.32 -5.39 5.11
N ALA A 112 13.37 -6.21 5.26
CA ALA A 112 13.67 -6.91 6.52
C ALA A 112 14.04 -5.94 7.64
N ALA A 113 14.85 -4.91 7.35
CA ALA A 113 15.19 -3.86 8.31
C ALA A 113 13.96 -3.04 8.74
N ALA A 114 13.07 -2.70 7.80
CA ALA A 114 11.82 -2.00 8.08
C ALA A 114 10.87 -2.85 8.93
N SER A 115 10.77 -4.15 8.65
CA SER A 115 9.98 -5.11 9.43
C SER A 115 10.49 -5.23 10.87
N ASN A 116 11.81 -5.35 11.05
CA ASN A 116 12.43 -5.39 12.39
C ASN A 116 12.21 -4.07 13.15
N ARG A 117 12.30 -2.93 12.46
CA ARG A 117 12.02 -1.62 13.05
C ARG A 117 10.57 -1.52 13.52
N LEU A 118 9.62 -2.00 12.71
CA LEU A 118 8.21 -2.03 13.10
C LEU A 118 8.00 -2.91 14.33
N ALA A 119 8.54 -4.13 14.35
CA ALA A 119 8.39 -5.06 15.46
C ALA A 119 8.86 -4.44 16.79
N ARG A 120 10.05 -3.80 16.78
CA ARG A 120 10.56 -3.06 17.93
C ARG A 120 9.63 -1.93 18.38
N LEU A 121 9.11 -1.13 17.44
CA LEU A 121 8.20 -0.03 17.77
C LEU A 121 6.84 -0.52 18.26
N CYS A 122 6.35 -1.66 17.80
CA CYS A 122 5.19 -2.32 18.39
C CYS A 122 5.48 -2.69 19.86
N GLY A 123 6.65 -3.29 20.15
CA GLY A 123 7.04 -3.62 21.52
C GLY A 123 7.19 -2.42 22.46
N GLU A 124 7.59 -1.26 21.92
CA GLU A 124 7.78 -0.03 22.69
C GLU A 124 6.51 0.82 22.86
N LEU A 125 5.64 0.85 21.84
CA LEU A 125 4.59 1.87 21.71
C LEU A 125 3.17 1.31 21.57
N LEU A 126 2.98 0.02 21.24
CA LEU A 126 1.64 -0.55 21.10
C LEU A 126 1.06 -0.84 22.49
N VAL A 127 -0.02 -0.15 22.85
CA VAL A 127 -0.72 -0.31 24.13
C VAL A 127 -1.85 -1.33 24.01
N SER A 128 -2.64 -1.24 22.94
CA SER A 128 -3.70 -2.20 22.65
C SER A 128 -4.04 -2.22 21.16
N ALA A 129 -4.67 -3.30 20.72
CA ALA A 129 -5.24 -3.45 19.40
C ALA A 129 -6.66 -3.98 19.52
N ASP A 130 -7.59 -3.39 18.78
CA ASP A 130 -8.97 -3.84 18.63
C ASP A 130 -9.36 -3.79 17.16
N ALA A 131 -10.35 -4.56 16.73
CA ALA A 131 -10.71 -4.66 15.32
C ALA A 131 -12.21 -4.74 15.07
N SER A 132 -12.61 -4.25 13.91
CA SER A 132 -13.97 -4.35 13.38
C SER A 132 -13.91 -4.49 11.87
N ALA A 133 -14.38 -5.63 11.35
CA ALA A 133 -14.29 -5.99 9.93
C ALA A 133 -12.83 -5.97 9.42
N ASN A 134 -12.46 -4.98 8.61
CA ASN A 134 -11.11 -4.77 8.12
C ASN A 134 -10.39 -3.59 8.78
N LEU A 135 -11.02 -2.95 9.76
CA LEU A 135 -10.44 -1.82 10.49
C LEU A 135 -9.78 -2.34 11.76
N VAL A 136 -8.53 -1.95 11.98
CA VAL A 136 -7.79 -2.24 13.21
C VAL A 136 -7.44 -0.92 13.86
N VAL A 137 -7.82 -0.77 15.13
CA VAL A 137 -7.55 0.41 15.95
C VAL A 137 -6.43 0.06 16.92
N LEU A 138 -5.29 0.71 16.76
CA LEU A 138 -4.14 0.57 17.64
C LEU A 138 -4.08 1.77 18.58
N ARG A 139 -3.85 1.53 19.88
CA ARG A 139 -3.60 2.58 20.88
C ARG A 139 -2.12 2.68 21.17
N THR A 140 -1.65 3.91 21.38
CA THR A 140 -0.28 4.23 21.74
C THR A 140 -0.25 5.20 22.92
N PRO A 141 0.93 5.47 23.53
CA PRO A 141 1.08 6.64 24.39
C PRO A 141 0.76 7.94 23.63
N PRO A 142 0.43 9.03 24.35
CA PRO A 142 0.19 10.34 23.74
C PRO A 142 1.36 10.80 22.85
N GLY A 143 1.05 11.32 21.67
CA GLY A 143 2.00 11.80 20.67
C GLY A 143 2.79 10.72 19.91
N ALA A 144 2.55 9.43 20.13
CA ALA A 144 3.33 8.35 19.52
C ALA A 144 2.71 7.75 18.25
N ALA A 145 1.42 8.02 17.97
CA ALA A 145 0.69 7.33 16.90
C ALA A 145 1.30 7.57 15.50
N GLN A 146 1.65 8.81 15.18
CA GLN A 146 2.28 9.17 13.90
C GLN A 146 3.59 8.44 13.67
N PHE A 147 4.38 8.26 14.73
CA PHE A 147 5.67 7.59 14.65
C PHE A 147 5.54 6.09 14.41
N LEU A 148 4.56 5.45 15.06
CA LEU A 148 4.22 4.06 14.82
C LEU A 148 3.65 3.84 13.41
N ALA A 149 2.73 4.70 12.96
CA ALA A 149 2.15 4.62 11.62
C ALA A 149 3.20 4.75 10.50
N SER A 150 4.17 5.66 10.65
CA SER A 150 5.29 5.76 9.71
C SER A 150 6.13 4.47 9.64
N ALA A 151 6.19 3.68 10.71
CA ALA A 151 6.84 2.38 10.68
C ALA A 151 6.02 1.33 9.91
N PHE A 152 4.69 1.35 10.04
CA PHE A 152 3.79 0.50 9.26
C PHE A 152 3.91 0.80 7.77
N ASP A 153 3.89 2.07 7.38
CA ASP A 153 3.97 2.47 5.97
C ASP A 153 5.29 2.02 5.33
N LYS A 154 6.40 2.07 6.09
CA LYS A 154 7.73 1.62 5.62
C LYS A 154 7.91 0.11 5.60
N ALA A 155 7.17 -0.63 6.42
CA ALA A 155 7.26 -2.09 6.49
C ALA A 155 6.47 -2.79 5.38
N GLU A 156 5.67 -2.04 4.60
CA GLU A 156 4.99 -2.50 3.39
C GLU A 156 4.19 -3.80 3.56
N PHE A 157 3.22 -3.81 4.49
CA PHE A 157 2.36 -4.96 4.72
C PHE A 157 1.43 -5.21 3.51
N PRO A 158 1.57 -6.34 2.78
CA PRO A 158 0.76 -6.59 1.58
C PRO A 158 -0.74 -6.66 1.86
N GLU A 159 -1.15 -7.07 3.05
CA GLU A 159 -2.56 -7.17 3.46
C GLU A 159 -3.13 -5.86 4.03
N VAL A 160 -2.30 -4.84 4.27
CA VAL A 160 -2.72 -3.52 4.77
C VAL A 160 -2.87 -2.56 3.59
N LEU A 161 -4.05 -1.96 3.46
CA LEU A 161 -4.34 -0.92 2.47
C LEU A 161 -3.60 0.38 2.80
N GLY A 162 -3.56 0.75 4.08
CA GLY A 162 -2.86 1.94 4.56
C GLY A 162 -3.17 2.24 6.03
N THR A 163 -2.54 3.30 6.55
CA THR A 163 -2.71 3.75 7.93
C THR A 163 -3.14 5.22 8.02
N ILE A 164 -3.84 5.58 9.09
CA ILE A 164 -4.18 6.96 9.48
C ILE A 164 -3.87 7.12 10.96
N ALA A 165 -3.03 8.08 11.32
CA ALA A 165 -2.69 8.35 12.71
C ALA A 165 -3.33 9.63 13.24
N GLY A 166 -3.79 9.57 14.48
CA GLY A 166 -4.11 10.71 15.33
C GLY A 166 -2.93 11.06 16.25
N ASP A 167 -3.23 11.35 17.52
CA ASP A 167 -2.22 11.59 18.57
C ASP A 167 -1.79 10.29 19.27
N ASP A 168 -2.77 9.52 19.75
CA ASP A 168 -2.60 8.31 20.57
C ASP A 168 -3.27 7.07 19.94
N THR A 169 -3.71 7.19 18.69
CA THR A 169 -4.51 6.19 17.98
C THR A 169 -4.07 6.07 16.53
N VAL A 170 -3.85 4.85 16.05
CA VAL A 170 -3.60 4.54 14.63
C VAL A 170 -4.74 3.67 14.12
N LEU A 171 -5.40 4.10 13.05
CA LEU A 171 -6.30 3.27 12.26
C LEU A 171 -5.51 2.59 11.16
N VAL A 172 -5.49 1.26 11.17
CA VAL A 172 -4.93 0.42 10.10
C VAL A 172 -6.09 -0.18 9.33
N ILE A 173 -6.07 -0.07 8.01
CA ILE A 173 -7.15 -0.56 7.13
C ILE A 173 -6.62 -1.77 6.38
N GLY A 174 -7.21 -2.94 6.60
CA GLY A 174 -6.95 -4.16 5.81
C GLY A 174 -7.53 -4.04 4.40
N ARG A 175 -6.88 -4.66 3.41
CA ARG A 175 -7.34 -4.66 2.01
C ARG A 175 -8.60 -5.49 1.82
N GLU A 176 -8.62 -6.67 2.42
CA GLU A 176 -9.80 -7.53 2.40
C GLU A 176 -10.87 -6.97 3.35
N PRO A 177 -12.17 -7.16 3.05
CA PRO A 177 -13.26 -6.62 3.86
C PRO A 177 -13.37 -7.26 5.25
N HIS A 178 -12.64 -8.35 5.49
CA HIS A 178 -12.59 -9.11 6.73
C HIS A 178 -11.13 -9.46 7.05
N GLY A 179 -10.86 -9.89 8.30
CA GLY A 179 -9.51 -10.28 8.75
C GLY A 179 -8.82 -9.25 9.65
N GLY A 180 -9.54 -8.22 10.11
CA GLY A 180 -9.02 -7.26 11.09
C GLY A 180 -8.57 -7.91 12.40
N ASP A 181 -9.30 -8.92 12.89
CA ASP A 181 -8.94 -9.64 14.12
C ASP A 181 -7.58 -10.34 13.99
N ASP A 182 -7.32 -11.01 12.87
CA ASP A 182 -6.04 -11.68 12.59
C ASP A 182 -4.88 -10.66 12.49
N LEU A 183 -5.14 -9.51 11.87
CA LEU A 183 -4.18 -8.40 11.81
C LEU A 183 -3.87 -7.86 13.21
N ALA A 184 -4.90 -7.61 14.03
CA ALA A 184 -4.75 -7.13 15.40
C ALA A 184 -3.92 -8.10 16.25
N HIS A 185 -4.23 -9.40 16.19
CA HIS A 185 -3.46 -10.44 16.87
C HIS A 185 -2.01 -10.48 16.39
N ARG A 186 -1.77 -10.40 15.08
CA ARG A 186 -0.41 -10.36 14.54
C ARG A 186 0.38 -9.17 15.07
N PHE A 187 -0.23 -7.98 15.13
CA PHE A 187 0.45 -6.79 15.65
C PHE A 187 0.75 -6.89 17.15
N LEU A 188 -0.14 -7.52 17.93
CA LEU A 188 0.13 -7.84 19.34
C LEU A 188 1.29 -8.83 19.47
N THR A 189 1.35 -9.89 18.64
CA THR A 189 2.48 -10.84 18.65
C THR A 189 3.81 -10.16 18.30
N LEU A 190 3.81 -9.18 17.38
CA LEU A 190 5.01 -8.38 17.10
C LEU A 190 5.49 -7.60 18.35
N ALA A 191 4.57 -7.08 19.14
CA ALA A 191 4.90 -6.38 20.39
C ALA A 191 5.43 -7.34 21.46
N GLU A 192 4.86 -8.53 21.60
CA GLU A 192 5.27 -9.53 22.59
C GLU A 192 6.65 -10.11 22.31
N THR A 193 6.98 -10.34 21.03
CA THR A 193 8.28 -10.88 20.62
C THR A 193 9.44 -9.90 20.81
N HIS A 194 9.15 -8.60 20.95
CA HIS A 194 10.13 -7.52 21.06
C HIS A 194 9.88 -6.60 22.27
N GLY A 195 9.05 -7.04 23.22
CA GLY A 195 8.81 -6.33 24.46
C GLY A 195 10.10 -6.23 25.30
N PRO A 196 10.20 -5.25 26.21
CA PRO A 196 11.37 -5.11 27.06
C PRO A 196 11.62 -6.43 27.80
N ALA A 197 12.87 -6.93 27.74
CA ALA A 197 13.30 -8.04 28.55
C ALA A 197 12.93 -7.74 30.01
N GLN A 198 12.07 -8.56 30.59
CA GLN A 198 11.64 -8.40 31.98
C GLN A 198 12.89 -8.50 32.86
N SER A 199 13.32 -7.37 33.40
CA SER A 199 14.40 -7.23 34.38
C SER A 199 13.92 -7.51 35.79
#